data_AF-A0A6L3JP73-F1
#
_entry.id   AF-A0A6L3JP73-F1
#
_cell.length_a   1.000
_cell.length_b   1.000
_cell.length_c   1.000
_cell.angle_alpha   90.00
_cell.angle_beta   90.00
_cell.angle_gamma   90.00
#
_symmetry.space_group_name_H-M   'P 1'
#
loop_
_entity.id
_entity.type
_entity.pdbx_description
1 polymer ?
#
loop_
_entity_poly.entity_id
_entity_poly.type
_entity_poly.pdbx_seq_one_letter_code
_entity_poly.pdbx_strand_id
1 'polypeptide(L)'
;MKKNPEIQFCSPEEIKAYQESRLAEELLYLQNHSRFYQRLFQTHHINIQQIKTIEDLQQIPVTTKTDLQLHNEDFICVSRDEIID
;
A
#
# COMPACT_ATOMS: atom_id res chain seq x y z
N MET A 1 -5.92 8.16 9.20
CA MET A 1 -4.93 7.09 9.48
C MET A 1 -5.08 6.59 10.91
N LYS A 2 -5.17 5.28 11.14
CA LYS A 2 -5.19 4.68 12.49
C LYS A 2 -3.82 4.88 13.14
N LYS A 3 -3.72 5.67 14.20
CA LYS A 3 -2.48 5.86 14.97
C LYS A 3 -2.51 4.92 16.17
N ASN A 4 -1.49 4.10 16.32
CA ASN A 4 -1.25 3.28 17.51
C ASN A 4 0.11 3.67 18.11
N PRO A 5 0.17 4.69 18.99
CA PRO A 5 1.44 5.17 19.55
C PRO A 5 2.10 4.17 20.50
N GLU A 6 1.37 3.18 21.02
CA GLU A 6 1.91 2.19 21.96
C GLU A 6 2.76 1.12 21.26
N ILE A 7 2.53 0.89 19.96
CA ILE A 7 3.23 -0.14 19.18
C ILE A 7 4.75 0.04 19.17
N GLN A 8 5.23 1.29 19.32
CA GLN A 8 6.66 1.62 19.31
C GLN A 8 7.41 1.06 20.52
N PHE A 9 6.71 0.60 21.56
CA PHE A 9 7.27 -0.01 22.76
C PHE A 9 7.09 -1.53 22.82
N CYS A 10 6.40 -2.13 21.86
CA CYS A 10 6.18 -3.57 21.78
C CYS A 10 7.45 -4.30 21.33
N SER A 11 7.43 -5.64 21.42
CA SER A 11 8.50 -6.46 20.88
C SER A 11 8.59 -6.34 19.35
N PRO A 12 9.76 -6.61 18.74
CA PRO A 12 9.90 -6.63 17.28
C PRO A 12 8.92 -7.57 16.57
N GLU A 13 8.57 -8.69 17.21
CA GLU A 13 7.62 -9.68 16.67
C GLU A 13 6.19 -9.12 16.64
N GLU A 14 5.76 -8.44 17.71
CA GLU A 14 4.46 -7.77 17.77
C GLU A 14 4.37 -6.59 16.79
N ILE A 15 5.45 -5.81 16.67
CA ILE A 15 5.55 -4.72 15.70
C ILE A 15 5.41 -5.28 14.28
N LYS A 16 6.12 -6.36 13.97
CA LYS A 16 6.07 -7.03 12.66
C LYS A 16 4.65 -7.53 12.37
N ALA A 17 4.03 -8.27 13.28
CA ALA A 17 2.66 -8.77 13.10
C ALA A 17 1.64 -7.63 12.88
N TYR A 18 1.80 -6.51 13.59
CA TYR A 18 0.99 -5.33 13.38
C TYR A 18 1.20 -4.72 11.98
N GLN A 19 2.45 -4.58 11.54
CA GLN A 19 2.80 -4.08 10.20
C GLN A 19 2.24 -4.98 9.10
N GLU A 20 2.32 -6.29 9.24
CA GLU A 20 1.78 -7.27 8.28
C GLU A 20 0.25 -7.20 8.19
N SER A 21 -0.44 -7.04 9.33
CA SER A 21 -1.88 -6.78 9.34
C SER A 21 -2.26 -5.46 8.64
N ARG A 22 -1.48 -4.39 8.87
CA ARG A 22 -1.66 -3.11 8.16
C ARG A 22 -1.42 -3.26 6.67
N LEU A 23 -0.38 -3.98 6.28
CA LEU A 23 -0.01 -4.21 4.89
C LEU A 23 -1.16 -4.84 4.11
N ALA A 24 -1.78 -5.88 4.65
CA ALA A 24 -2.92 -6.53 4.00
C ALA A 24 -4.10 -5.57 3.78
N GLU A 25 -4.40 -4.72 4.77
CA GLU A 25 -5.47 -3.70 4.63
C GLU A 25 -5.11 -2.62 3.61
N GLU A 26 -3.87 -2.13 3.59
CA GLU A 26 -3.41 -1.13 2.62
C GLU A 26 -3.41 -1.68 1.19
N LEU A 27 -2.96 -2.92 0.97
CA LEU A 27 -3.00 -3.52 -0.37
C LEU A 27 -4.43 -3.68 -0.89
N LEU A 28 -5.36 -4.07 0.00
CA LEU A 28 -6.78 -4.12 -0.34
C LEU A 28 -7.34 -2.73 -0.66
N TYR A 29 -6.96 -1.71 0.12
CA TYR A 29 -7.34 -0.33 -0.16
C TYR A 29 -6.81 0.13 -1.52
N LEU A 30 -5.53 -0.07 -1.82
CA LEU A 30 -4.93 0.30 -3.10
C LEU A 30 -5.59 -0.41 -4.28
N GLN A 31 -5.90 -1.71 -4.14
CA GLN A 31 -6.62 -2.45 -5.18
C GLN A 31 -8.01 -1.87 -5.46
N ASN A 32 -8.69 -1.30 -4.47
CA ASN A 32 -10.04 -0.76 -4.65
C ASN A 32 -10.04 0.72 -5.08
N HIS A 33 -9.04 1.50 -4.68
CA HIS A 33 -9.08 2.96 -4.76
C HIS A 33 -8.02 3.58 -5.68
N SER A 34 -6.86 2.93 -5.87
CA SER A 34 -5.77 3.48 -6.69
C SER A 34 -5.82 2.96 -8.11
N ARG A 35 -6.11 3.84 -9.09
CA ARG A 35 -6.08 3.47 -10.51
C ARG A 35 -4.70 3.01 -10.96
N PHE A 36 -3.64 3.63 -10.43
CA PHE A 36 -2.26 3.23 -10.73
C PHE A 36 -1.97 1.82 -10.24
N TYR A 37 -2.20 1.52 -8.96
CA TYR A 37 -1.89 0.21 -8.41
C TYR A 37 -2.79 -0.90 -8.96
N GLN A 38 -4.05 -0.60 -9.30
CA GLN A 38 -4.91 -1.54 -10.04
C GLN A 38 -4.25 -2.00 -11.34
N ARG A 39 -3.74 -1.07 -12.15
CA ARG A 39 -3.04 -1.40 -13.41
C ARG A 39 -1.72 -2.11 -13.16
N LEU A 40 -0.96 -1.69 -12.14
CA LEU A 40 0.31 -2.33 -11.78
C LEU A 40 0.11 -3.79 -11.37
N PHE A 41 -0.87 -4.07 -10.50
CA PHE A 41 -1.19 -5.43 -10.08
C PHE A 41 -1.65 -6.31 -11.24
N GLN A 42 -2.49 -5.77 -12.13
CA GLN A 42 -2.94 -6.49 -13.32
C GLN A 42 -1.79 -6.79 -14.29
N THR A 43 -0.96 -5.79 -14.59
CA THR A 43 0.16 -5.91 -15.56
C THR A 43 1.21 -6.91 -15.08
N HIS A 44 1.54 -6.86 -13.80
CA HIS A 44 2.53 -7.75 -13.19
C HIS A 44 1.92 -9.05 -12.64
N HIS A 45 0.63 -9.29 -12.84
CA HIS A 45 -0.09 -10.48 -12.36
C HIS A 45 0.07 -10.71 -10.85
N ILE A 46 0.09 -9.62 -10.08
CA ILE A 46 0.29 -9.64 -8.64
C ILE A 46 -1.03 -9.99 -7.95
N ASN A 47 -1.04 -11.11 -7.23
CA ASN A 47 -2.13 -11.45 -6.34
C ASN A 47 -1.83 -10.93 -4.93
N ILE A 48 -2.47 -9.82 -4.55
CA ILE A 48 -2.28 -9.21 -3.22
C ILE A 48 -2.63 -10.16 -2.05
N GLN A 49 -3.46 -11.19 -2.26
CA GLN A 49 -3.79 -12.17 -1.21
C GLN A 49 -2.61 -13.09 -0.86
N GLN A 50 -1.59 -13.15 -1.71
CA GLN A 50 -0.36 -13.88 -1.45
C GLN A 50 0.68 -13.05 -0.69
N ILE A 51 0.47 -11.73 -0.56
CA ILE A 51 1.39 -10.82 0.13
C ILE A 51 0.95 -10.71 1.58
N LYS A 52 1.53 -11.55 2.43
CA LYS A 52 1.14 -11.65 3.85
C LYS A 52 2.21 -11.13 4.79
N THR A 53 3.46 -11.20 4.35
CA THR A 53 4.61 -10.78 5.13
C THR A 53 5.25 -9.53 4.55
N ILE A 54 6.06 -8.83 5.36
CA ILE A 54 6.85 -7.70 4.87
C ILE A 54 7.83 -8.16 3.79
N GLU A 55 8.34 -9.38 3.90
CA GLU A 55 9.27 -9.95 2.91
C GLU A 55 8.59 -10.17 1.54
N ASP A 56 7.28 -10.46 1.51
CA ASP A 56 6.52 -10.61 0.27
C ASP A 56 6.42 -9.33 -0.55
N LEU A 57 6.71 -8.15 0.03
CA LEU A 57 6.75 -6.88 -0.69
C LEU A 57 7.73 -6.87 -1.86
N GLN A 58 8.75 -7.73 -1.84
CA GLN A 58 9.71 -7.88 -2.94
C GLN A 58 9.04 -8.32 -4.25
N GLN A 59 7.82 -8.88 -4.19
CA GLN A 59 7.02 -9.25 -5.36
C GLN A 59 6.36 -8.05 -6.04
N ILE A 60 6.27 -6.89 -5.37
CA ILE A 60 5.68 -5.67 -5.93
C ILE A 60 6.80 -4.78 -6.50
N PRO A 61 6.72 -4.39 -7.78
CA PRO A 61 7.62 -3.39 -8.35
C PRO A 61 7.58 -2.10 -7.55
N VAL A 62 8.76 -1.50 -7.35
CA VAL A 62 8.86 -0.20 -6.70
C VAL A 62 8.27 0.88 -7.60
N THR A 63 7.53 1.81 -7.00
CA THR A 63 7.06 3.01 -7.68
C THR A 63 8.21 3.98 -7.85
N THR A 64 8.50 4.38 -9.08
CA THR A 64 9.60 5.28 -9.40
C THR A 64 9.13 6.74 -9.47
N LYS A 65 10.09 7.67 -9.42
CA LYS A 65 9.80 9.10 -9.64
C LYS A 65 9.15 9.35 -11.00
N THR A 66 9.53 8.60 -12.02
CA THR A 66 8.96 8.70 -13.38
C THR A 66 7.49 8.30 -13.37
N ASP A 67 7.12 7.24 -12.65
CA ASP A 67 5.71 6.83 -12.52
C ASP A 67 4.86 7.94 -11.89
N LEU A 68 5.35 8.56 -10.81
CA LEU A 68 4.68 9.68 -10.14
C LEU A 68 4.52 10.92 -11.03
N GLN A 69 5.49 11.18 -11.90
CA GLN A 69 5.45 12.31 -12.83
C GLN A 69 4.47 12.07 -14.00
N LEU A 70 4.42 10.84 -14.53
CA LEU A 70 3.59 10.49 -15.67
C LEU A 70 2.14 10.16 -15.30
N HIS A 71 1.92 9.63 -14.10
CA HIS A 71 0.63 9.08 -13.67
C HIS A 71 0.07 9.76 -12.41
N ASN A 72 0.44 11.01 -12.16
CA ASN A 72 0.13 11.73 -10.92
C ASN A 72 -1.35 11.61 -10.49
N GLU A 73 -2.28 11.83 -11.41
CA GLU A 73 -3.72 11.75 -11.13
C GLU A 73 -4.19 10.32 -10.81
N ASP A 74 -3.54 9.30 -11.37
CA ASP A 74 -3.89 7.89 -11.14
C ASP A 74 -3.43 7.39 -9.75
N PHE A 75 -2.52 8.13 -9.08
CA PHE A 75 -2.13 7.87 -7.69
C PHE A 75 -3.13 8.40 -6.66
N ILE A 76 -4.04 9.29 -7.08
CA ILE A 76 -5.06 9.84 -6.19
C ILE A 76 -6.07 8.73 -5.85
N CYS A 77 -6.14 8.35 -4.57
CA CYS A 77 -6.99 7.26 -4.07
C CYS A 77 -8.32 7.75 -3.48
N VAL A 78 -8.58 9.05 -3.51
CA VAL A 78 -9.76 9.69 -2.92
C VAL A 78 -10.39 10.67 -3.90
N SER A 79 -11.60 11.13 -3.63
CA SER A 79 -12.24 12.15 -4.46
C SER A 79 -11.48 13.48 -4.35
N ARG A 80 -11.56 14.34 -5.37
CA ARG A 80 -10.87 15.63 -5.35
C ARG A 80 -11.29 16.51 -4.16
N ASP A 81 -12.54 16.41 -3.72
CA ASP A 81 -13.07 17.14 -2.56
C ASP A 81 -12.48 16.67 -1.21
N GLU A 82 -11.86 15.49 -1.18
CA GLU A 82 -11.20 14.93 0.00
C GLU A 82 -9.69 15.24 0.02
N ILE A 83 -9.17 15.86 -1.05
CA ILE A 83 -7.78 16.31 -1.12
C ILE A 83 -7.67 17.60 -0.31
N ILE A 84 -6.93 17.53 0.79
CA ILE A 84 -6.56 18.68 1.62
C ILE A 84 -5.36 19.41 1.01
N ASP A 85 -5.40 20.75 1.02
CA ASP A 85 -4.32 21.66 0.60
C ASP A 85 -3.22 21.77 1.68
#